data_AF-A0A2S2DD27-F1
#
_entry.id   AF-A0A2S2DD27-F1
#
_cell.length_a   1.000
_cell.length_b   1.000
_cell.length_c   1.000
_cell.angle_alpha   90.00
_cell.angle_beta   90.00
_cell.angle_gamma   90.00
#
_symmetry.space_group_name_H-M   'P 1'
#
loop_
_entity.id
_entity.type
_entity.pdbx_description
1 polymer ?
#
loop_
_entity_poly.entity_id
_entity_poly.type
_entity_poly.pdbx_seq_one_letter_code
_entity_poly.pdbx_strand_id
1 'polypeptide(L)' 'MERVWRRLKGGLIHCQWYRTRADAEPAITKYIKIFWNRQRRHSRLGYLSPEFFAEKISRRQLAA' A
#
# COMPACT_ATOMS: atom_id res chain seq x y z
N MET A 1 9.18 -0.09 8.34
CA MET A 1 8.91 -0.66 7.00
C MET A 1 8.65 -2.18 6.99
N GLU A 2 9.00 -2.93 8.04
CA GLU A 2 9.00 -4.40 8.02
C GLU A 2 7.61 -5.06 7.92
N ARG A 3 6.56 -4.41 8.41
CA ARG A 3 5.19 -4.99 8.41
C ARG A 3 4.56 -5.08 7.02
N VAL A 4 5.02 -4.26 6.07
CA VAL A 4 4.53 -4.24 4.67
C VAL A 4 4.99 -5.50 3.97
N TRP A 5 6.30 -5.72 4.00
CA TRP A 5 6.97 -6.84 3.35
C TRP A 5 6.56 -8.19 3.92
N ARG A 6 6.30 -8.27 5.23
CA ARG A 6 5.80 -9.50 5.86
C ARG A 6 4.43 -9.90 5.32
N ARG A 7 3.49 -8.94 5.16
CA ARG A 7 2.16 -9.23 4.59
C ARG A 7 2.21 -9.49 3.09
N LEU A 8 3.03 -8.74 2.35
CA LEU A 8 3.21 -8.95 0.92
C LEU A 8 3.74 -10.37 0.65
N LYS A 9 4.75 -10.81 1.41
CA LYS A 9 5.32 -12.15 1.27
C LYS A 9 4.31 -13.24 1.60
N GLY A 10 3.59 -13.11 2.72
CA GLY A 10 2.63 -14.13 3.17
C GLY A 10 1.37 -14.26 2.30
N GLY A 11 0.93 -13.18 1.64
CA GLY A 11 -0.28 -13.21 0.80
C GLY A 11 0.01 -13.31 -0.70
N LEU A 12 0.84 -12.42 -1.25
CA LEU A 12 1.04 -12.35 -2.71
C LEU A 12 2.12 -13.32 -3.17
N ILE A 13 3.27 -13.36 -2.51
CA ILE A 13 4.44 -14.11 -3.00
C ILE A 13 4.34 -15.60 -2.67
N HIS A 14 3.75 -15.96 -1.53
CA HIS A 14 3.62 -17.36 -1.13
C HIS A 14 2.36 -18.05 -1.70
N CYS A 15 1.30 -17.32 -2.07
CA CYS A 15 0.08 -17.90 -2.67
C CYS A 15 0.01 -17.76 -4.19
N GLN A 16 0.96 -17.08 -4.85
CA GLN A 16 1.01 -16.96 -6.31
C GLN A 16 2.36 -17.42 -6.83
N TRP A 17 2.31 -18.21 -7.91
CA TRP A 17 3.49 -18.67 -8.62
C TRP A 17 3.76 -17.73 -9.78
N TYR A 18 4.76 -16.87 -9.62
CA TYR A 18 5.23 -15.99 -10.68
C TYR A 18 6.31 -16.70 -11.49
N ARG A 19 6.08 -16.88 -12.79
CA ARG A 19 7.03 -17.59 -13.67
C ARG A 19 8.25 -16.74 -14.01
N THR A 20 8.09 -15.41 -14.03
CA THR A 20 9.15 -14.44 -14.28
C THR A 20 8.98 -13.23 -13.38
N ARG A 21 10.08 -12.50 -13.14
CA ARG A 21 10.04 -11.26 -12.34
C ARG A 21 9.10 -10.21 -12.96
N ALA A 22 9.08 -10.11 -14.29
CA ALA A 22 8.22 -9.19 -15.03
C ALA A 22 6.72 -9.43 -14.79
N ASP A 23 6.33 -10.66 -14.47
CA ASP A 23 4.95 -11.02 -14.12
C ASP A 23 4.59 -10.63 -12.68
N ALA A 24 5.58 -10.71 -11.76
CA ALA A 24 5.41 -10.29 -10.37
C ALA A 24 5.35 -8.77 -10.19
N GLU A 25 6.07 -7.99 -11.00
CA GLU A 25 6.12 -6.52 -10.92
C GLU A 25 4.74 -5.84 -10.95
N PRO A 26 3.85 -6.13 -11.92
CA PRO A 26 2.52 -5.52 -11.96
C PRO A 26 1.66 -5.96 -10.78
N ALA A 27 1.77 -7.22 -10.32
CA ALA A 27 1.03 -7.71 -9.18
C ALA A 27 1.42 -7.00 -7.88
N ILE A 28 2.73 -6.84 -7.64
CA ILE A 28 3.26 -6.11 -6.47
C ILE A 28 2.86 -4.63 -6.55
N THR A 29 3.01 -4.01 -7.73
CA THR A 29 2.66 -2.60 -7.94
C THR A 29 1.17 -2.36 -7.70
N LYS A 30 0.31 -3.25 -8.20
CA LYS A 30 -1.14 -3.21 -7.99
C LYS A 30 -1.48 -3.36 -6.51
N TYR A 31 -0.84 -4.28 -5.80
CA TYR A 31 -1.03 -4.45 -4.36
C TYR A 31 -0.66 -3.19 -3.58
N ILE A 32 0.47 -2.55 -3.90
CA ILE A 32 0.91 -1.31 -3.22
C ILE A 32 -0.07 -0.17 -3.54
N LYS A 33 -0.40 0.06 -4.81
CA LYS A 33 -1.27 1.17 -5.21
C LYS A 33 -2.70 1.01 -4.69
N ILE A 34 -3.31 -0.17 -4.85
CA ILE A 34 -4.73 -0.36 -4.54
C ILE A 34 -4.92 -0.77 -3.07
N PHE A 35 -4.16 -1.76 -2.61
CA PHE A 35 -4.42 -2.32 -1.29
C PHE A 35 -3.74 -1.52 -0.18
N TRP A 36 -2.48 -1.12 -0.40
CA TRP A 36 -1.71 -0.40 0.62
C TRP A 36 -2.10 1.07 0.72
N ASN A 37 -2.20 1.79 -0.40
CA ASN A 37 -2.45 3.23 -0.36
C ASN A 37 -3.93 3.60 -0.20
N ARG A 38 -4.86 2.86 -0.84
CA ARG A 38 -6.31 3.17 -0.76
C ARG A 38 -7.04 2.49 0.40
N GLN A 39 -6.85 1.18 0.58
CA GLN A 39 -7.72 0.41 1.47
C GLN A 39 -7.17 0.27 2.89
N ARG A 40 -5.85 0.28 3.07
CA ARG A 40 -5.26 0.01 4.37
C ARG A 40 -5.37 1.22 5.29
N ARG A 41 -6.23 1.09 6.29
CA ARG A 41 -6.33 2.04 7.40
C ARG A 41 -5.23 1.78 8.42
N HIS A 42 -4.50 2.82 8.80
CA HIS A 42 -3.46 2.73 9.83
C HIS A 42 -3.93 3.37 11.12
N SER A 43 -3.92 2.62 12.22
CA SER A 43 -4.25 3.15 13.56
C SER A 43 -3.35 4.34 13.94
N ARG A 44 -2.06 4.33 13.57
CA ARG A 44 -1.14 5.48 13.71
C ARG A 44 -1.56 6.72 12.92
N LEU A 45 -2.32 6.56 11.84
CA LEU A 45 -2.86 7.66 11.03
C LEU A 45 -4.31 8.01 11.44
N GLY A 46 -4.79 7.53 12.58
CA GLY A 46 -6.17 7.73 13.03
C GLY A 46 -7.19 6.91 12.22
N TYR A 47 -6.81 5.70 11.79
CA TYR A 47 -7.61 4.83 10.91
C TYR A 47 -7.90 5.43 9.53
N LEU A 48 -7.10 6.41 9.10
CA LEU A 48 -7.16 6.92 7.74
C LEU A 48 -6.26 6.10 6.82
N SER A 49 -6.66 6.03 5.56
CA SER A 49 -5.82 5.49 4.50
C SER A 49 -4.70 6.48 4.14
N PRO A 50 -3.52 5.99 3.71
CA PRO A 50 -2.40 6.85 3.31
C PRO A 50 -2.76 7.92 2.30
N GLU A 51 -3.58 7.61 1.28
CA GLU A 51 -4.06 8.59 0.30
C GLU A 51 -4.87 9.71 0.96
N PHE A 52 -5.90 9.35 1.73
CA PHE A 52 -6.72 10.32 2.46
C PHE A 52 -5.90 11.17 3.44
N PHE A 53 -4.87 10.59 4.06
CA PHE A 53 -3.98 11.32 4.95
C PHE A 53 -3.11 12.32 4.16
N ALA A 54 -2.55 11.91 3.02
CA ALA A 54 -1.76 12.78 2.15
C ALA A 54 -2.61 13.92 1.57
N GLU A 55 -3.83 13.63 1.12
CA GLU A 55 -4.80 14.63 0.64
C GLU A 55 -5.15 15.64 1.75
N LYS A 56 -5.38 15.16 2.98
CA LYS A 56 -5.68 16.03 4.14
C LYS A 56 -4.50 16.93 4.50
N ILE A 57 -3.26 16.44 4.38
CA ILE A 57 -2.04 17.24 4.57
C ILE A 57 -1.92 18.29 3.47
N SER A 58 -2.04 17.88 2.20
CA SER A 58 -1.94 18.81 1.06
C SER A 58 -2.99 19.91 1.16
N ARG A 59 -4.23 19.57 1.53
CA ARG A 59 -5.31 20.53 1.73
C ARG A 59 -5.10 21.46 2.93
N ARG A 60 -4.34 21.02 3.95
CA ARG A 60 -3.90 21.88 5.07
C ARG A 60 -2.74 22.79 4.68
N GLN A 61 -1.82 22.34 3.82
CA GLN A 61 -0.71 23.16 3.32
C GLN A 61 -1.17 24.24 2.33
N LEU A 62 -2.23 23.98 1.56
CA LEU A 62 -2.83 24.96 0.64
C LEU A 62 -3.71 26.01 1.35
N ALA A 63 -4.07 25.78 2.60
CA ALA A 63 -4.89 26.68 3.41
C ALA A 63 -4.07 27.50 4.42
N ALA A 64 -2.74 27.45 4.32
CA ALA A 64 -1.78 28.13 5.18
C ALA A 64 -1.02 29.22 4.42
#